data_AF-A0A365U8A0-F1
#
_entry.id   AF-A0A365U8A0-F1
#
_cell.length_a   1.000
_cell.length_b   1.000
_cell.length_c   1.000
_cell.angle_alpha   90.00
_cell.angle_beta   90.00
_cell.angle_gamma   90.00
#
_symmetry.space_group_name_H-M   'P 1'
#
loop_
_entity.id
_entity.type
_entity.pdbx_description
1 polymer ?
#
loop_
_entity_poly.entity_id
_entity_poly.type
_entity_poly.pdbx_seq_one_letter_code
_entity_poly.pdbx_strand_id
1 'polypeptide(L)'
;MDWTRQIDSYCERLDASYWAEPVNAVTNAAFLIAAFVMWARVRGQGLPLAMALVWVLAAIGVGSYLFHTHAQVWSAVMDVVPILLFILIYIFAANRHYWGLSRLWSGLGVAAFFPYAFATVPLFQLVPGLGSSAGYAPVPLLILVYAVLLRRRLPQVARGLALGAGILIASLTFRTLDLPLCGTVPFGTHFMWHILNAVMLGWMIEVYRRHMVASGLRGL
;
A
#
# COMPACT_ATOMS: atom_id res chain seq x y z
N MET A 1 -2.82 17.59 20.96
CA MET A 1 -1.85 17.18 19.92
C MET A 1 -1.57 18.39 19.04
N ASP A 2 -0.32 18.62 18.69
CA ASP A 2 0.06 19.67 17.75
C ASP A 2 -0.14 19.16 16.31
N TRP A 3 -1.37 19.35 15.81
CA TRP A 3 -1.81 18.81 14.52
C TRP A 3 -1.17 19.50 13.32
N THR A 4 -0.74 20.74 13.49
CA THR A 4 -0.15 21.59 12.44
C THR A 4 1.38 21.61 12.50
N ARG A 5 1.98 20.81 13.39
CA ARG A 5 3.43 20.62 13.43
C ARG A 5 3.93 20.08 12.10
N GLN A 6 4.98 20.72 11.56
CA GLN A 6 5.64 20.30 10.33
C GLN A 6 6.40 18.97 10.51
N ILE A 7 6.45 18.20 9.44
CA ILE A 7 7.14 16.92 9.29
C ILE A 7 8.02 17.04 8.06
N ASP A 8 9.33 16.97 8.27
CA ASP A 8 10.31 16.88 7.20
C ASP A 8 10.90 15.47 7.18
N SER A 9 10.89 14.82 6.02
CA SER A 9 11.19 13.38 5.90
C SER A 9 11.78 12.95 4.56
N TYR A 10 11.79 13.83 3.55
CA TYR A 10 12.18 13.47 2.18
C TYR A 10 13.11 14.52 1.58
N CYS A 11 14.00 14.08 0.68
CA CYS A 11 15.02 14.95 0.09
C CYS A 11 14.47 16.21 -0.59
N GLU A 12 13.31 16.08 -1.24
CA GLU A 12 12.77 17.15 -2.08
C GLU A 12 12.39 18.38 -1.24
N ARG A 13 12.01 18.20 0.03
CA ARG A 13 11.58 19.29 0.90
C ARG A 13 12.77 20.05 1.46
N LEU A 14 12.89 21.32 1.10
CA LEU A 14 13.93 22.24 1.61
C LEU A 14 13.39 23.30 2.57
N ASP A 15 12.06 23.48 2.62
CA ASP A 15 11.39 24.45 3.47
C ASP A 15 9.92 24.04 3.78
N ALA A 16 9.20 24.92 4.49
CA ALA A 16 7.81 24.70 4.88
C ALA A 16 6.78 25.23 3.86
N SER A 17 7.20 25.61 2.65
CA SER A 17 6.29 26.09 1.62
C SER A 17 5.38 24.98 1.10
N TYR A 18 4.24 25.39 0.54
CA TYR A 18 3.21 24.47 0.04
C TYR A 18 3.70 23.60 -1.13
N TRP A 19 4.60 24.14 -1.95
CA TRP A 19 5.16 23.46 -3.13
C TRP A 19 6.62 23.05 -2.91
N ALA A 20 7.02 22.75 -1.68
CA ALA A 20 8.38 22.30 -1.41
C ALA A 20 8.66 20.89 -1.96
N GLU A 21 7.64 20.10 -2.28
CA GLU A 21 7.78 18.75 -2.86
C GLU A 21 6.94 18.55 -4.13
N PRO A 22 7.21 19.30 -5.21
CA PRO A 22 6.35 19.29 -6.40
C PRO A 22 6.33 17.95 -7.12
N VAL A 23 7.45 17.24 -7.23
CA VAL A 23 7.54 15.94 -7.90
C VAL A 23 6.83 14.88 -7.07
N ASN A 24 7.08 14.82 -5.76
CA ASN A 24 6.35 13.93 -4.86
C ASN A 24 4.84 14.22 -4.88
N ALA A 25 4.43 15.48 -4.84
CA ALA A 25 3.01 15.85 -4.92
C ALA A 25 2.37 15.40 -6.24
N VAL A 26 2.97 15.69 -7.39
CA VAL A 26 2.40 15.35 -8.72
C VAL A 26 2.35 13.84 -8.95
N THR A 27 3.35 13.09 -8.49
CA THR A 27 3.39 11.64 -8.71
C THR A 27 2.29 10.87 -7.98
N ASN A 28 1.60 11.49 -7.02
CA ASN A 28 0.38 10.93 -6.43
C ASN A 28 -0.78 10.77 -7.40
N ALA A 29 -0.76 11.46 -8.55
CA ALA A 29 -1.69 11.20 -9.65
C ALA A 29 -1.64 9.73 -10.12
N ALA A 30 -0.51 9.02 -9.94
CA ALA A 30 -0.40 7.61 -10.27
C ALA A 30 -1.43 6.75 -9.51
N PHE A 31 -1.70 7.04 -8.24
CA PHE A 31 -2.72 6.33 -7.45
C PHE A 31 -4.13 6.56 -8.01
N LEU A 32 -4.44 7.80 -8.40
CA LEU A 32 -5.74 8.14 -9.00
C LEU A 32 -5.94 7.49 -10.37
N ILE A 33 -4.89 7.46 -11.20
CA ILE A 33 -4.90 6.74 -12.48
C ILE A 33 -5.11 5.25 -12.26
N ALA A 34 -4.36 4.63 -11.33
CA ALA A 34 -4.52 3.22 -10.99
C ALA A 34 -5.93 2.91 -10.45
N ALA A 35 -6.48 3.78 -9.59
CA ALA A 35 -7.85 3.67 -9.09
C ALA A 35 -8.87 3.76 -10.24
N PHE A 36 -8.71 4.69 -11.18
CA PHE A 36 -9.60 4.83 -12.33
C PHE A 36 -9.55 3.59 -13.24
N VAL A 37 -8.35 3.09 -13.54
CA VAL A 37 -8.17 1.86 -14.32
C VAL A 37 -8.88 0.69 -13.62
N MET A 38 -8.67 0.53 -12.31
CA MET A 38 -9.29 -0.57 -11.57
C MET A 38 -10.80 -0.39 -11.39
N TRP A 39 -11.29 0.83 -11.24
CA TRP A 39 -12.73 1.14 -11.26
C TRP A 39 -13.35 0.66 -12.56
N ALA A 40 -12.76 1.02 -13.71
CA ALA A 40 -13.26 0.60 -15.02
C ALA A 40 -13.25 -0.93 -15.17
N ARG A 41 -12.27 -1.61 -14.57
CA ARG A 41 -12.15 -3.07 -14.59
C ARG A 41 -13.08 -3.77 -13.61
N VAL A 42 -13.56 -3.13 -12.55
CA VAL A 42 -14.35 -3.75 -11.47
C VAL A 42 -15.84 -3.38 -11.55
N ARG A 43 -16.18 -2.19 -12.06
CA ARG A 43 -17.56 -1.69 -12.16
C ARG A 43 -18.46 -2.70 -12.86
N GLY A 44 -19.66 -2.90 -12.32
CA GLY A 44 -20.66 -3.83 -12.88
C GLY A 44 -20.41 -5.33 -12.61
N GLN A 45 -19.32 -5.71 -11.93
CA GLN A 45 -19.02 -7.13 -11.66
C GLN A 45 -19.60 -7.66 -10.33
N GLY A 46 -20.26 -6.82 -9.52
CA GLY A 46 -20.80 -7.25 -8.22
C GLY A 46 -19.71 -7.64 -7.21
N LEU A 47 -18.57 -6.94 -7.22
CA LEU A 47 -17.41 -7.19 -6.37
C LEU A 47 -17.22 -6.04 -5.35
N PRO A 48 -18.02 -5.97 -4.27
CA PRO A 48 -18.02 -4.84 -3.34
C PRO A 48 -16.66 -4.62 -2.66
N LEU A 49 -15.96 -5.70 -2.25
CA LEU A 49 -14.61 -5.56 -1.67
C LEU A 49 -13.57 -5.03 -2.66
N ALA A 50 -13.65 -5.43 -3.94
CA ALA A 50 -12.74 -4.89 -4.96
C ALA A 50 -13.03 -3.40 -5.18
N MET A 51 -14.31 -3.01 -5.21
CA MET A 51 -14.71 -1.61 -5.33
C MET A 51 -14.30 -0.79 -4.09
N ALA A 52 -14.38 -1.37 -2.89
CA ALA A 52 -13.88 -0.73 -1.67
C ALA A 52 -12.36 -0.47 -1.76
N LEU A 53 -11.58 -1.46 -2.21
CA LEU A 53 -10.14 -1.27 -2.44
C LEU A 53 -9.84 -0.19 -3.48
N VAL A 54 -10.67 -0.05 -4.52
CA VAL A 54 -10.56 1.03 -5.52
C VAL A 54 -10.77 2.40 -4.88
N TRP A 55 -11.81 2.57 -4.06
CA TRP A 55 -12.06 3.83 -3.36
C TRP A 55 -10.95 4.17 -2.36
N VAL A 56 -10.45 3.17 -1.64
CA VAL A 56 -9.33 3.36 -0.72
C VAL A 56 -8.05 3.71 -1.48
N LEU A 57 -7.80 3.10 -2.65
CA LEU A 57 -6.67 3.48 -3.52
C LEU A 57 -6.74 4.94 -3.98
N ALA A 58 -7.93 5.43 -4.33
CA ALA A 58 -8.12 6.85 -4.63
C ALA A 58 -7.86 7.73 -3.39
N ALA A 59 -8.33 7.31 -2.21
CA ALA A 59 -8.09 8.02 -0.96
C ALA A 59 -6.60 8.06 -0.56
N ILE A 60 -5.83 7.00 -0.83
CA ILE A 60 -4.37 7.00 -0.68
C ILE A 60 -3.75 8.11 -1.54
N GLY A 61 -4.12 8.21 -2.81
CA GLY A 61 -3.61 9.27 -3.69
C GLY A 61 -3.91 10.68 -3.20
N VAL A 62 -5.14 10.92 -2.74
CA VAL A 62 -5.53 12.23 -2.18
C VAL A 62 -4.80 12.52 -0.87
N GLY A 63 -4.77 11.57 0.05
CA GLY A 63 -4.11 11.72 1.34
C GLY A 63 -2.61 11.98 1.21
N SER A 64 -1.96 11.25 0.31
CA SER A 64 -0.53 11.39 0.04
C SER A 64 -0.21 12.72 -0.65
N TYR A 65 -1.01 13.15 -1.63
CA TYR A 65 -0.92 14.50 -2.19
C TYR A 65 -1.01 15.57 -1.10
N LEU A 66 -1.99 15.47 -0.19
CA LEU A 66 -2.15 16.42 0.92
C LEU A 66 -0.94 16.46 1.84
N PHE A 67 -0.28 15.31 2.07
CA PHE A 67 0.94 15.25 2.88
C PHE A 67 2.11 15.93 2.16
N HIS A 68 2.32 15.67 0.88
CA HIS A 68 3.44 16.27 0.14
C HIS A 68 3.29 17.79 -0.09
N THR A 69 2.06 18.33 0.00
CA THR A 69 1.86 19.79 -0.02
C THR A 69 1.89 20.43 1.37
N HIS A 70 1.23 19.84 2.37
CA HIS A 70 1.10 20.48 3.70
C HIS A 70 2.18 20.08 4.70
N ALA A 71 2.70 18.85 4.61
CA ALA A 71 3.74 18.28 5.46
C ALA A 71 3.46 18.40 6.97
N GLN A 72 2.20 18.24 7.38
CA GLN A 72 1.76 18.36 8.78
C GLN A 72 1.26 17.04 9.36
N VAL A 73 1.22 16.93 10.69
CA VAL A 73 0.74 15.73 11.40
C VAL A 73 -0.63 15.27 10.90
N TRP A 74 -1.61 16.17 10.73
CA TRP A 74 -2.93 15.78 10.22
C TRP A 74 -2.85 15.20 8.79
N SER A 75 -2.01 15.78 7.92
CA SER A 75 -1.86 15.33 6.53
C SER A 75 -1.10 14.01 6.44
N ALA A 76 -0.14 13.77 7.34
CA ALA A 76 0.52 12.47 7.47
C ALA A 76 -0.47 11.36 7.89
N VAL A 77 -1.44 11.68 8.75
CA VAL A 77 -2.53 10.73 9.08
C VAL A 77 -3.38 10.44 7.84
N MET A 78 -3.69 11.45 7.03
CA MET A 78 -4.43 11.27 5.78
C MET A 78 -3.67 10.43 4.75
N ASP A 79 -2.33 10.47 4.74
CA ASP A 79 -1.48 9.63 3.89
C ASP A 79 -1.45 8.16 4.37
N VAL A 80 -1.21 7.93 5.67
CA VAL A 80 -0.93 6.59 6.19
C VAL A 80 -2.19 5.76 6.49
N VAL A 81 -3.27 6.38 6.98
CA VAL A 81 -4.48 5.63 7.39
C VAL A 81 -5.16 4.93 6.21
N PRO A 82 -5.32 5.53 5.02
CA PRO A 82 -5.86 4.82 3.86
C PRO A 82 -5.00 3.62 3.43
N ILE A 83 -3.68 3.69 3.57
CA ILE A 83 -2.78 2.55 3.29
C ILE A 83 -3.08 1.40 4.25
N LEU A 84 -3.20 1.69 5.55
CA LEU A 84 -3.60 0.69 6.54
C LEU A 84 -4.96 0.08 6.20
N LEU A 85 -5.95 0.91 5.86
CA LEU A 85 -7.28 0.43 5.50
C LEU A 85 -7.24 -0.51 4.28
N PHE A 86 -6.43 -0.20 3.27
CA PHE A 86 -6.24 -1.07 2.11
C PHE A 86 -5.72 -2.45 2.55
N ILE A 87 -4.69 -2.47 3.40
CA ILE A 87 -4.10 -3.70 3.94
C ILE A 87 -5.16 -4.52 4.68
N LEU A 88 -5.92 -3.90 5.58
CA LEU A 88 -6.93 -4.60 6.38
C LEU A 88 -8.07 -5.17 5.51
N ILE A 89 -8.56 -4.41 4.52
CA ILE A 89 -9.57 -4.90 3.57
C ILE A 89 -9.01 -6.07 2.75
N TYR A 90 -7.76 -5.97 2.30
CA TYR A 90 -7.14 -7.02 1.50
C TYR A 90 -6.91 -8.30 2.31
N ILE A 91 -6.49 -8.20 3.57
CA ILE A 91 -6.37 -9.34 4.49
C ILE A 91 -7.73 -10.01 4.68
N PHE A 92 -8.78 -9.22 4.92
CA PHE A 92 -10.14 -9.75 5.01
C PHE A 92 -10.55 -10.49 3.73
N ALA A 93 -10.35 -9.86 2.57
CA ALA A 93 -10.69 -10.43 1.27
C ALA A 93 -9.91 -11.72 0.97
N ALA A 94 -8.61 -11.74 1.27
CA ALA A 94 -7.75 -12.91 1.09
C ALA A 94 -8.20 -14.07 1.99
N ASN A 95 -8.47 -13.82 3.26
CA ASN A 95 -8.98 -14.84 4.18
C ASN A 95 -10.35 -15.36 3.74
N ARG A 96 -11.26 -14.46 3.37
CA ARG A 96 -12.61 -14.82 2.98
C ARG A 96 -12.64 -15.63 1.68
N HIS A 97 -11.85 -15.25 0.68
CA HIS A 97 -12.02 -15.75 -0.70
C HIS A 97 -10.87 -16.60 -1.22
N TYR A 98 -9.64 -16.44 -0.74
CA TYR A 98 -8.54 -17.36 -1.08
C TYR A 98 -8.52 -18.56 -0.16
N TRP A 99 -8.79 -18.34 1.14
CA TRP A 99 -8.78 -19.39 2.15
C TRP A 99 -10.17 -19.98 2.45
N GLY A 100 -11.24 -19.35 1.95
CA GLY A 100 -12.61 -19.81 2.15
C GLY A 100 -13.10 -19.71 3.59
N LEU A 101 -12.46 -18.87 4.42
CA LEU A 101 -12.83 -18.72 5.83
C LEU A 101 -14.18 -18.01 5.99
N SER A 102 -14.85 -18.23 7.12
CA SER A 102 -16.07 -17.48 7.46
C SER A 102 -15.76 -15.99 7.70
N ARG A 103 -16.81 -15.15 7.75
CA ARG A 103 -16.66 -13.71 8.05
C ARG A 103 -15.98 -13.46 9.40
N LEU A 104 -16.33 -14.26 10.42
CA LEU A 104 -15.72 -14.18 11.75
C LEU A 104 -14.21 -14.44 11.70
N TRP A 105 -13.81 -15.57 11.12
CA TRP A 105 -12.38 -15.93 11.02
C TRP A 105 -11.59 -14.98 10.13
N SER A 106 -12.22 -14.43 9.09
CA SER A 106 -11.61 -13.40 8.25
C SER A 106 -11.37 -12.11 9.05
N GLY A 107 -12.34 -11.70 9.88
CA GLY A 107 -12.22 -10.56 10.79
C GLY A 107 -11.17 -10.77 11.89
N LEU A 108 -11.08 -11.97 12.45
CA LEU A 108 -10.01 -12.32 13.40
C LEU A 108 -8.63 -12.26 12.73
N GLY A 109 -8.52 -12.66 11.46
CA GLY A 109 -7.29 -12.49 10.68
C GLY A 109 -6.90 -11.02 10.47
N VAL A 110 -7.87 -10.12 10.31
CA VAL A 110 -7.63 -8.67 10.30
C VAL A 110 -7.12 -8.19 11.66
N ALA A 111 -7.76 -8.61 12.76
CA ALA A 111 -7.33 -8.26 14.11
C ALA A 111 -5.91 -8.78 14.41
N ALA A 112 -5.54 -9.96 13.91
CA ALA A 112 -4.22 -10.55 14.07
C ALA A 112 -3.10 -9.79 13.32
N PHE A 113 -3.44 -8.90 12.38
CA PHE A 113 -2.43 -8.07 11.71
C PHE A 113 -1.73 -7.11 12.69
N PHE A 114 -2.44 -6.59 13.69
CA PHE A 114 -1.88 -5.65 14.67
C PHE A 114 -0.78 -6.28 15.56
N PRO A 115 -1.00 -7.42 16.25
CA PRO A 115 0.07 -8.08 16.99
C PRO A 115 1.19 -8.59 16.08
N TYR A 116 0.87 -9.01 14.84
CA TYR A 116 1.89 -9.35 13.84
C TYR A 116 2.80 -8.15 13.51
N ALA A 117 2.22 -6.99 13.21
CA ALA A 117 2.96 -5.77 12.94
C ALA A 117 3.76 -5.32 14.17
N PHE A 118 3.15 -5.36 15.36
CA PHE A 118 3.82 -5.03 16.62
C PHE A 118 5.06 -5.91 16.87
N ALA A 119 4.98 -7.21 16.56
CA ALA A 119 6.10 -8.12 16.73
C ALA A 119 7.18 -7.98 15.65
N THR A 120 6.81 -7.59 14.43
CA THR A 120 7.74 -7.61 13.28
C THR A 120 8.37 -6.26 12.95
N VAL A 121 7.67 -5.13 13.17
CA VAL A 121 8.24 -3.78 12.92
C VAL A 121 9.55 -3.57 13.70
N PRO A 122 9.67 -3.91 15.00
CA PRO A 122 10.93 -3.75 15.72
C PRO A 122 12.08 -4.55 15.11
N LEU A 123 11.80 -5.73 14.55
CA LEU A 123 12.81 -6.55 13.87
C LEU A 123 13.27 -5.89 12.56
N PHE A 124 12.35 -5.30 11.80
CA PHE A 124 12.70 -4.56 10.59
C PHE A 124 13.44 -3.26 10.88
N GLN A 125 13.24 -2.63 12.05
CA GLN A 125 14.02 -1.47 12.48
C GLN A 125 15.49 -1.81 12.76
N LEU A 126 15.82 -3.09 13.02
CA LEU A 126 17.20 -3.55 13.16
C LEU A 126 17.94 -3.64 11.81
N VAL A 127 17.23 -3.60 10.68
CA VAL A 127 17.85 -3.65 9.35
C VAL A 127 18.47 -2.29 9.04
N PRO A 128 19.80 -2.18 8.90
CA PRO A 128 20.45 -0.91 8.65
C PRO A 128 19.94 -0.24 7.37
N GLY A 129 19.70 1.07 7.45
CA GLY A 129 19.20 1.87 6.33
C GLY A 129 17.69 1.85 6.13
N LEU A 130 16.94 0.90 6.69
CA LEU A 130 15.50 0.80 6.42
C LEU A 130 14.70 1.99 6.99
N GLY A 131 15.17 2.58 8.10
CA GLY A 131 14.64 3.82 8.66
C GLY A 131 13.13 3.78 8.89
N SER A 132 12.42 4.84 8.45
CA SER A 132 10.96 4.94 8.56
C SER A 132 10.20 3.94 7.66
N SER A 133 10.84 3.38 6.62
CA SER A 133 10.24 2.33 5.78
C SER A 133 9.98 1.04 6.54
N ALA A 134 10.62 0.82 7.70
CA ALA A 134 10.42 -0.36 8.54
C ALA A 134 8.95 -0.57 8.95
N GLY A 135 8.16 0.51 9.07
CA GLY A 135 6.73 0.41 9.37
C GLY A 135 5.89 -0.31 8.30
N TYR A 136 6.39 -0.35 7.05
CA TYR A 136 5.71 -0.98 5.91
C TYR A 136 6.26 -2.37 5.58
N ALA A 137 7.46 -2.70 6.04
CA ALA A 137 8.18 -3.93 5.73
C ALA A 137 7.47 -5.25 6.15
N PRO A 138 6.62 -5.29 7.20
CA PRO A 138 5.81 -6.48 7.49
C PRO A 138 4.85 -6.87 6.36
N VAL A 139 4.37 -5.90 5.57
CA VAL A 139 3.36 -6.14 4.54
C VAL A 139 3.86 -7.07 3.42
N PRO A 140 4.99 -6.79 2.73
CA PRO A 140 5.50 -7.71 1.70
C PRO A 140 5.86 -9.08 2.27
N LEU A 141 6.35 -9.16 3.51
CA LEU A 141 6.61 -10.44 4.17
C LEU A 141 5.31 -11.25 4.31
N LEU A 142 4.22 -10.64 4.79
CA LEU A 142 2.92 -11.30 4.90
C LEU A 142 2.38 -11.74 3.54
N ILE A 143 2.50 -10.90 2.51
CA ILE A 143 2.08 -11.24 1.14
C ILE A 143 2.86 -12.46 0.62
N LEU A 144 4.18 -12.51 0.85
CA LEU A 144 5.03 -13.65 0.45
C LEU A 144 4.67 -14.92 1.21
N VAL A 145 4.36 -14.83 2.51
CA VAL A 145 3.85 -15.97 3.29
C VAL A 145 2.56 -16.50 2.65
N TYR A 146 1.60 -15.64 2.31
CA TYR A 146 0.37 -16.05 1.63
C TYR A 146 0.66 -16.67 0.26
N ALA A 147 1.56 -16.08 -0.53
CA ALA A 147 1.95 -16.61 -1.83
C ALA A 147 2.53 -18.04 -1.69
N VAL A 148 3.42 -18.26 -0.74
CA VAL A 148 4.02 -19.57 -0.45
C VAL A 148 2.98 -20.58 0.00
N LEU A 149 2.10 -20.21 0.93
CA LEU A 149 1.10 -21.13 1.49
C LEU A 149 -0.03 -21.46 0.50
N LEU A 150 -0.33 -20.55 -0.44
CA LEU A 150 -1.34 -20.75 -1.48
C LEU A 150 -0.79 -21.39 -2.76
N ARG A 151 0.54 -21.50 -2.94
CA ARG A 151 1.18 -21.91 -4.21
C ARG A 151 0.66 -23.20 -4.84
N ARG A 152 0.23 -24.16 -4.03
CA ARG A 152 -0.33 -25.45 -4.51
C ARG A 152 -1.83 -25.40 -4.76
N ARG A 153 -2.59 -24.61 -3.99
CA ARG A 153 -4.05 -24.53 -4.07
C ARG A 153 -4.54 -23.50 -5.08
N LEU A 154 -3.91 -22.32 -5.10
CA LEU A 154 -4.25 -21.20 -5.96
C LEU A 154 -2.97 -20.66 -6.63
N PRO A 155 -2.35 -21.41 -7.57
CA PRO A 155 -1.05 -21.06 -8.15
C PRO A 155 -1.06 -19.70 -8.87
N GLN A 156 -2.17 -19.33 -9.51
CA GLN A 156 -2.30 -18.03 -10.18
C GLN A 156 -2.34 -16.87 -9.17
N VAL A 157 -3.11 -17.02 -8.08
CA VAL A 157 -3.13 -16.04 -6.98
C VAL A 157 -1.77 -15.94 -6.34
N ALA A 158 -1.12 -17.07 -6.02
CA ALA A 158 0.20 -17.09 -5.42
C ALA A 158 1.26 -16.35 -6.26
N ARG A 159 1.30 -16.58 -7.58
CA ARG A 159 2.19 -15.84 -8.49
C ARG A 159 1.85 -14.35 -8.52
N GLY A 160 0.57 -14.00 -8.53
CA GLY A 160 0.10 -12.62 -8.46
C GLY A 160 0.54 -11.91 -7.18
N LEU A 161 0.37 -12.56 -6.03
CA LEU A 161 0.81 -12.06 -4.72
C LEU A 161 2.34 -11.91 -4.67
N ALA A 162 3.09 -12.89 -5.16
CA ALA A 162 4.56 -12.81 -5.21
C ALA A 162 5.04 -11.65 -6.09
N LEU A 163 4.43 -11.43 -7.25
CA LEU A 163 4.73 -10.28 -8.10
C LEU A 163 4.38 -8.95 -7.40
N GLY A 164 3.22 -8.87 -6.76
CA GLY A 164 2.82 -7.68 -5.99
C GLY A 164 3.79 -7.37 -4.85
N ALA A 165 4.23 -8.39 -4.10
CA ALA A 165 5.25 -8.25 -3.08
C ALA A 165 6.59 -7.77 -3.66
N GLY A 166 7.00 -8.31 -4.82
CA GLY A 166 8.21 -7.87 -5.51
C GLY A 166 8.18 -6.38 -5.89
N ILE A 167 7.04 -5.91 -6.43
CA ILE A 167 6.85 -4.48 -6.75
C ILE A 167 6.88 -3.64 -5.47
N LEU A 168 6.25 -4.10 -4.38
CA LEU A 168 6.30 -3.39 -3.09
C LEU A 168 7.70 -3.32 -2.50
N ILE A 169 8.49 -4.39 -2.61
CA ILE A 169 9.89 -4.40 -2.16
C ILE A 169 10.72 -3.40 -2.98
N ALA A 170 10.54 -3.38 -4.31
CA ALA A 170 11.20 -2.39 -5.16
C ALA A 170 10.77 -0.96 -4.79
N SER A 171 9.48 -0.73 -4.56
CA SER A 171 8.92 0.53 -4.07
C SER A 171 9.60 0.96 -2.75
N LEU A 172 9.63 0.08 -1.74
CA LEU A 172 10.28 0.34 -0.45
C LEU A 172 11.76 0.66 -0.61
N THR A 173 12.45 0.01 -1.55
CA THR A 173 13.85 0.29 -1.85
C THR A 173 14.05 1.73 -2.27
N PHE A 174 13.25 2.26 -3.20
CA PHE A 174 13.32 3.67 -3.60
C PHE A 174 12.95 4.64 -2.47
N ARG A 175 12.03 4.28 -1.58
CA ARG A 175 11.73 5.09 -0.39
C ARG A 175 12.92 5.12 0.58
N THR A 176 13.55 3.98 0.81
CA THR A 176 14.69 3.84 1.74
C THR A 176 15.95 4.51 1.21
N LEU A 177 16.15 4.50 -0.11
CA LEU A 177 17.30 5.14 -0.74
C LEU A 177 17.17 6.66 -0.88
N ASP A 178 16.02 7.25 -0.54
CA ASP A 178 15.77 8.69 -0.69
C ASP A 178 16.80 9.51 0.08
N LEU A 179 16.74 9.53 1.42
CA LEU A 179 17.65 10.30 2.25
C LEU A 179 19.15 10.02 1.98
N PRO A 180 19.61 8.76 1.84
CA PRO A 180 21.00 8.47 1.50
C PRO A 180 21.48 9.06 0.17
N LEU A 181 20.58 9.29 -0.79
CA LEU A 181 20.93 9.77 -2.13
C LEU A 181 20.68 11.27 -2.36
N CYS A 182 20.16 12.02 -1.38
CA CYS A 182 19.83 13.45 -1.54
C CYS A 182 20.99 14.29 -2.12
N GLY A 183 22.24 14.00 -1.74
CA GLY A 183 23.41 14.73 -2.22
C GLY A 183 23.74 14.51 -3.70
N THR A 184 23.16 13.49 -4.33
CA THR A 184 23.37 13.13 -5.75
C THR A 184 22.12 13.30 -6.60
N VAL A 185 20.93 13.09 -6.01
CA VAL A 185 19.63 13.26 -6.65
C VAL A 185 18.82 14.25 -5.81
N PRO A 186 18.89 15.57 -6.12
CA PRO A 186 18.31 16.61 -5.26
C PRO A 186 16.80 16.48 -5.05
N PHE A 187 16.06 15.99 -6.03
CA PHE A 187 14.62 15.71 -5.91
C PHE A 187 14.30 14.34 -5.29
N GLY A 188 15.33 13.58 -4.88
CA GLY A 188 15.20 12.28 -4.24
C GLY A 188 14.73 11.15 -5.17
N THR A 189 14.39 10.03 -4.54
CA THR A 189 13.86 8.82 -5.18
C THR A 189 12.43 8.49 -4.71
N HIS A 190 11.89 9.26 -3.76
CA HIS A 190 10.57 9.01 -3.19
C HIS A 190 9.42 9.05 -4.21
N PHE A 191 9.52 9.84 -5.27
CA PHE A 191 8.51 9.84 -6.34
C PHE A 191 8.28 8.44 -6.96
N MET A 192 9.31 7.59 -7.01
CA MET A 192 9.22 6.22 -7.52
C MET A 192 8.49 5.30 -6.53
N TRP A 193 8.50 5.63 -5.23
CA TRP A 193 7.62 4.98 -4.26
C TRP A 193 6.16 5.21 -4.63
N HIS A 194 5.72 6.43 -4.98
CA HIS A 194 4.32 6.65 -5.40
C HIS A 194 3.93 5.84 -6.62
N ILE A 195 4.77 5.87 -7.66
CA ILE A 195 4.49 5.20 -8.93
C ILE A 195 4.41 3.69 -8.73
N LEU A 196 5.42 3.08 -8.10
CA LEU A 196 5.45 1.63 -7.90
C LEU A 196 4.39 1.16 -6.90
N ASN A 197 4.08 1.95 -5.86
CA ASN A 197 3.03 1.60 -4.92
C ASN A 197 1.64 1.69 -5.57
N ALA A 198 1.37 2.71 -6.41
CA ALA A 198 0.14 2.79 -7.19
C ALA A 198 -0.04 1.58 -8.12
N VAL A 199 1.03 1.18 -8.82
CA VAL A 199 1.04 -0.02 -9.67
C VAL A 199 0.81 -1.27 -8.84
N MET A 200 1.49 -1.40 -7.71
CA MET A 200 1.36 -2.54 -6.80
C MET A 200 -0.05 -2.68 -6.26
N LEU A 201 -0.65 -1.60 -5.73
CA LEU A 201 -2.00 -1.63 -5.17
C LEU A 201 -3.04 -1.95 -6.26
N GLY A 202 -2.94 -1.32 -7.44
CA GLY A 202 -3.77 -1.66 -8.59
C GLY A 202 -3.62 -3.13 -9.01
N TRP A 203 -2.40 -3.64 -9.02
CA TRP A 203 -2.12 -5.06 -9.29
C TRP A 203 -2.75 -5.99 -8.25
N MET A 204 -2.69 -5.67 -6.97
CA MET A 204 -3.33 -6.47 -5.92
C MET A 204 -4.85 -6.53 -6.11
N ILE A 205 -5.50 -5.40 -6.44
CA ILE A 205 -6.94 -5.40 -6.80
C ILE A 205 -7.19 -6.32 -8.00
N GLU A 206 -6.33 -6.29 -9.02
CA GLU A 206 -6.47 -7.14 -10.22
C GLU A 206 -6.29 -8.63 -9.89
N VAL A 207 -5.34 -9.01 -9.01
CA VAL A 207 -5.18 -10.39 -8.54
C VAL A 207 -6.46 -10.89 -7.88
N TYR A 208 -7.02 -10.07 -6.99
CA TYR A 208 -8.28 -10.38 -6.31
C TYR A 208 -9.45 -10.49 -7.29
N ARG A 209 -9.60 -9.51 -8.18
CA ARG A 209 -10.65 -9.49 -9.21
C ARG A 209 -10.60 -10.73 -10.10
N ARG A 210 -9.41 -11.10 -10.59
CA ARG A 210 -9.21 -12.29 -11.45
C ARG A 210 -9.66 -13.57 -10.74
N HIS A 211 -9.29 -13.74 -9.47
CA HIS A 211 -9.70 -14.89 -8.67
C HIS A 211 -11.22 -14.98 -8.51
N MET A 212 -11.86 -13.86 -8.16
CA MET A 212 -13.31 -13.82 -7.95
C MET A 212 -14.10 -14.10 -9.22
N VAL A 213 -13.68 -13.49 -10.34
CA VAL A 213 -14.31 -13.73 -11.66
C VAL A 213 -14.13 -15.19 -12.09
N ALA A 214 -12.93 -15.75 -11.94
CA ALA A 214 -12.66 -17.14 -12.33
C ALA A 214 -13.43 -18.16 -11.47
N SER A 215 -13.67 -17.83 -10.20
CA SER A 215 -14.37 -18.71 -9.26
C SER A 215 -15.90 -18.59 -9.32
N GLY A 216 -16.44 -17.65 -10.13
CA GLY A 216 -17.88 -17.33 -10.14
C GLY A 216 -18.42 -16.80 -8.82
N LEU A 217 -17.54 -16.47 -7.87
CA LEU A 217 -17.90 -15.95 -6.56
C LEU A 217 -18.34 -14.50 -6.74
N ARG A 218 -19.64 -14.25 -6.61
CA ARG A 218 -20.18 -12.89 -6.46
C ARG A 218 -20.13 -12.55 -4.98
N GLY A 219 -19.60 -11.36 -4.65
CA GLY A 219 -19.38 -10.98 -3.25
C GLY A 219 -20.70 -11.01 -2.47
N LEU A 220 -20.65 -11.59 -1.26
CA LEU A 220 -21.73 -11.51 -0.28
C LEU A 220 -22.06 -10.06 0.09
#